data_AF-A0A7K4HCC7-F1
#
_entry.id   AF-A0A7K4HCC7-F1
#
_cell.length_a   1.000
_cell.length_b   1.000
_cell.length_c   1.000
_cell.angle_alpha   90.00
_cell.angle_beta   90.00
_cell.angle_gamma   90.00
#
_symmetry.space_group_name_H-M   'P 1'
#
loop_
_entity.id
_entity.type
_entity.pdbx_description
1 polymer ?
#
loop_
_entity_poly.entity_id
_entity_poly.type
_entity_poly.pdbx_seq_one_letter_code
_entity_poly.pdbx_strand_id
1 'polypeptide(L)'
;MSNSEWNQVDFQTFIDKFSEKVIIDNAPTILYSKKDKEHEALNSLIMFFFLTGGLLIFISLSIFFEVVRFFVIVFIAIIVIAALVNSFLIFYYLRSHVPIRLLENWVEVYEGMTKADDVFYCFTYYPVFSGKCHPNKAKNVLYKLLQEELFNSSIDITQIEVYVRINLTDLKDYALIGYYFQYGEGLPFKSEKINRNSWTFFTKEQTTDENFIAVANWDHQYEWRNDLELDYDKLHSYAPWIIQEWDKLNLKPLTKIFKDRVKWDLRGIESVPKLRPWNSNFETTSFDSFKAYKDLQLMNDAIEKVIGKDRKIEKLKDIKKYILEFKAYLRDLKGQ
;
A
#
# COMPACT_ATOMS: atom_id res chain seq x y z
N MET A 1 27.54 6.23 -3.01
CA MET A 1 27.00 7.33 -2.17
C MET A 1 27.38 8.62 -2.86
N SER A 2 26.50 9.18 -3.68
CA SER A 2 26.69 10.52 -4.25
C SER A 2 26.50 11.54 -3.13
N ASN A 3 27.33 12.59 -3.10
CA ASN A 3 27.11 13.74 -2.23
C ASN A 3 25.77 14.37 -2.61
N SER A 4 24.71 14.04 -1.86
CA SER A 4 23.43 14.72 -1.97
C SER A 4 23.59 16.15 -1.47
N GLU A 5 23.16 17.14 -2.26
CA GLU A 5 23.08 18.54 -1.84
C GLU A 5 21.92 18.80 -0.87
N TRP A 6 21.04 17.81 -0.68
CA TRP A 6 19.98 17.83 0.31
C TRP A 6 20.51 17.40 1.68
N ASN A 7 20.27 18.25 2.69
CA ASN A 7 20.55 17.97 4.08
C ASN A 7 19.25 17.57 4.78
N GLN A 8 19.21 16.39 5.39
CA GLN A 8 18.06 16.01 6.21
C GLN A 8 18.03 16.89 7.46
N VAL A 9 16.87 17.50 7.71
CA VAL A 9 16.62 18.33 8.90
C VAL A 9 15.85 17.51 9.92
N ASP A 10 16.22 17.64 11.18
CA ASP A 10 15.43 17.07 12.27
C ASP A 10 14.03 17.70 12.29
N PHE A 11 13.01 16.85 12.41
CA PHE A 11 11.61 17.26 12.27
C PHE A 11 11.20 18.27 13.34
N GLN A 12 11.64 18.07 14.59
CA GLN A 12 11.32 18.98 15.68
C GLN A 12 12.01 20.33 15.48
N THR A 13 13.28 20.30 15.06
CA THR A 13 14.05 21.51 14.72
C THR A 13 13.37 22.33 13.61
N PHE A 14 12.79 21.67 12.60
CA PHE A 14 12.01 22.34 11.56
C PHE A 14 10.72 22.96 12.12
N ILE A 15 9.95 22.22 12.92
CA ILE A 15 8.71 22.70 13.53
C ILE A 15 8.96 23.93 14.41
N ASP A 16 10.03 23.91 15.20
CA ASP A 16 10.39 25.01 16.10
C ASP A 16 10.70 26.30 15.31
N LYS A 17 11.20 26.16 14.08
CA LYS A 17 11.56 27.28 13.21
C LYS A 17 10.41 27.80 12.35
N PHE A 18 9.60 26.91 11.75
CA PHE A 18 8.63 27.29 10.71
C PHE A 18 7.17 26.95 11.05
N SER A 19 6.92 26.30 12.19
CA SER A 19 5.64 25.69 12.55
C SER A 19 5.29 24.42 11.77
N GLU A 20 4.67 23.47 12.47
CA GLU A 20 4.09 22.24 11.90
C GLU A 20 3.02 22.53 10.82
N LYS A 21 2.37 23.70 10.89
CA LYS A 21 1.32 24.09 9.93
C LYS A 21 1.82 24.08 8.49
N VAL A 22 3.08 24.46 8.25
CA VAL A 22 3.67 24.46 6.90
C VAL A 22 3.70 23.05 6.31
N ILE A 23 3.91 22.02 7.13
CA ILE A 23 3.91 20.63 6.66
C ILE A 23 2.48 20.18 6.37
N ILE A 24 1.55 20.42 7.30
CA ILE A 24 0.15 20.00 7.16
C ILE A 24 -0.51 20.66 5.94
N ASP A 25 -0.33 21.97 5.77
CA ASP A 25 -0.95 22.74 4.69
C ASP A 25 -0.40 22.33 3.29
N ASN A 26 0.77 21.70 3.23
CA ASN A 26 1.39 21.20 1.99
C ASN A 26 1.33 19.67 1.87
N ALA A 27 0.61 18.98 2.75
CA ALA A 27 0.48 17.53 2.67
C ALA A 27 -0.46 17.14 1.52
N PRO A 28 -0.08 16.18 0.65
CA PRO A 28 -0.90 15.81 -0.51
C PRO A 28 -2.22 15.19 -0.07
N THR A 29 -3.34 15.72 -0.56
CA THR A 29 -4.66 15.12 -0.33
C THR A 29 -4.84 13.93 -1.25
N ILE A 30 -5.23 12.78 -0.69
CA ILE A 30 -5.30 11.50 -1.42
C ILE A 30 -6.74 11.03 -1.56
N LEU A 31 -7.14 10.71 -2.79
CA LEU A 31 -8.42 10.09 -3.13
C LEU A 31 -8.24 8.58 -3.29
N TYR A 32 -8.92 7.78 -2.47
CA TYR A 32 -8.82 6.32 -2.52
C TYR A 32 -10.19 5.63 -2.47
N SER A 33 -10.28 4.40 -3.00
CA SER A 33 -11.54 3.65 -3.11
C SER A 33 -11.93 3.00 -1.78
N LYS A 34 -13.22 3.09 -1.39
CA LYS A 34 -13.76 2.42 -0.18
C LYS A 34 -14.04 0.94 -0.38
N LYS A 35 -14.31 0.52 -1.63
CA LYS A 35 -14.68 -0.87 -1.96
C LYS A 35 -13.48 -1.79 -2.14
N ASP A 36 -12.31 -1.22 -2.00
CA ASP A 36 -11.04 -1.79 -2.36
C ASP A 36 -10.57 -2.71 -1.23
N LYS A 37 -10.90 -4.00 -1.37
CA LYS A 37 -10.67 -5.05 -0.36
C LYS A 37 -9.68 -6.08 -0.88
N GLU A 38 -8.99 -6.72 0.06
CA GLU A 38 -8.29 -7.96 -0.22
C GLU A 38 -9.23 -9.03 -0.79
N HIS A 39 -8.67 -9.98 -1.56
CA HIS A 39 -9.50 -11.00 -2.20
C HIS A 39 -10.26 -11.84 -1.16
N GLU A 40 -11.59 -11.74 -1.20
CA GLU A 40 -12.48 -12.38 -0.23
C GLU A 40 -12.41 -13.91 -0.32
N ALA A 41 -12.26 -14.58 0.82
CA ALA A 41 -12.46 -16.02 0.92
C ALA A 41 -13.96 -16.38 0.88
N LEU A 42 -14.67 -15.98 -0.18
CA LEU A 42 -16.12 -16.17 -0.33
C LEU A 42 -16.52 -17.64 -0.14
N ASN A 43 -15.67 -18.57 -0.62
CA ASN A 43 -15.87 -20.01 -0.42
C ASN A 43 -15.85 -20.41 1.06
N SER A 44 -15.07 -19.73 1.90
CA SER A 44 -15.05 -19.97 3.35
C SER A 44 -16.37 -19.56 3.99
N LEU A 45 -16.92 -18.41 3.57
CA LEU A 45 -18.23 -17.92 4.04
C LEU A 45 -19.37 -18.82 3.56
N ILE A 46 -19.34 -19.23 2.29
CA ILE A 46 -20.33 -20.17 1.73
C ILE A 46 -20.27 -21.50 2.50
N MET A 47 -19.07 -22.04 2.73
CA MET A 47 -18.89 -23.29 3.49
C MET A 47 -19.35 -23.16 4.94
N PHE A 48 -19.12 -22.00 5.58
CA PHE A 48 -19.62 -21.70 6.92
C PHE A 48 -21.16 -21.77 6.97
N PHE A 49 -21.86 -21.17 5.99
CA PHE A 49 -23.31 -21.24 5.94
C PHE A 49 -23.82 -22.67 5.68
N PHE A 50 -23.18 -23.43 4.79
CA PHE A 50 -23.53 -24.83 4.55
C PHE A 50 -23.34 -25.71 5.80
N LEU A 51 -22.20 -25.59 6.48
CA LEU A 51 -21.92 -26.36 7.70
C LEU A 51 -22.83 -25.95 8.85
N THR A 52 -23.08 -24.65 9.03
CA THR A 52 -24.01 -24.15 10.06
C THR A 52 -25.43 -24.63 9.80
N GLY A 53 -25.92 -24.49 8.56
CA GLY A 53 -27.25 -24.98 8.17
C GLY A 53 -27.37 -26.50 8.33
N GLY A 54 -26.37 -27.25 7.87
CA GLY A 54 -26.31 -28.71 8.04
C GLY A 54 -26.29 -29.14 9.51
N LEU A 55 -25.54 -28.43 10.36
CA LEU A 55 -25.50 -28.67 11.80
C LEU A 55 -26.86 -28.43 12.45
N LEU A 56 -27.55 -27.35 12.10
CA LEU A 56 -28.89 -27.03 12.61
C LEU A 56 -29.92 -28.10 12.19
N ILE A 57 -29.85 -28.58 10.95
CA ILE A 57 -30.70 -29.68 10.45
C ILE A 57 -30.39 -30.97 11.24
N PHE A 58 -29.11 -31.30 11.40
CA PHE A 58 -28.68 -32.48 12.16
C PHE A 58 -29.17 -32.44 13.62
N ILE A 59 -29.05 -31.30 14.30
CA ILE A 59 -29.55 -31.09 15.66
C ILE A 59 -31.06 -31.32 15.70
N SER A 60 -31.79 -30.69 14.77
CA SER A 60 -33.25 -30.78 14.70
C SER A 60 -33.72 -32.23 14.49
N LEU A 61 -33.13 -32.96 13.54
CA LEU A 61 -33.45 -34.37 13.27
C LEU A 61 -33.07 -35.27 14.45
N SER A 62 -31.92 -35.03 15.08
CA SER A 62 -31.44 -35.84 16.20
C SER A 62 -32.36 -35.72 17.42
N ILE A 63 -32.89 -34.52 17.67
CA ILE A 63 -33.89 -34.28 18.73
C ILE A 63 -35.22 -34.93 18.35
N PHE A 64 -35.68 -34.72 17.11
CA PHE A 64 -36.96 -35.24 16.62
C PHE A 64 -37.04 -36.77 16.69
N PHE A 65 -35.95 -37.47 16.34
CA PHE A 65 -35.87 -38.93 16.38
C PHE A 65 -35.36 -39.49 17.73
N GLU A 66 -35.22 -38.65 18.77
CA GLU A 66 -34.67 -39.00 20.09
C GLU A 66 -33.28 -39.68 20.08
N VAL A 67 -32.54 -39.58 18.97
CA VAL A 67 -31.19 -40.20 18.80
C VAL A 67 -30.21 -39.68 19.86
N VAL A 68 -30.39 -38.43 20.30
CA VAL A 68 -29.57 -37.79 21.34
C VAL A 68 -29.60 -38.59 22.65
N ARG A 69 -30.72 -39.23 22.99
CA ARG A 69 -30.88 -39.95 24.26
C ARG A 69 -29.98 -41.18 24.37
N PHE A 70 -29.69 -41.82 23.24
CA PHE A 70 -28.88 -43.04 23.18
C PHE A 70 -27.41 -42.74 22.85
N PHE A 71 -27.13 -41.65 22.14
CA PHE A 71 -25.80 -41.31 21.64
C PHE A 71 -25.33 -39.90 22.06
N VAL A 72 -25.56 -39.53 23.32
CA VAL A 72 -25.24 -38.19 23.87
C VAL A 72 -23.79 -37.77 23.58
N ILE A 73 -22.81 -38.66 23.82
CA ILE A 73 -21.39 -38.34 23.66
C ILE A 73 -21.05 -38.03 22.19
N VAL A 74 -21.54 -38.87 21.27
CA VAL A 74 -21.31 -38.70 19.82
C VAL A 74 -21.98 -37.42 19.32
N PHE A 75 -23.20 -37.15 19.78
CA PHE A 75 -23.93 -35.94 19.45
C PHE A 75 -23.17 -34.67 19.86
N ILE A 76 -22.69 -34.62 21.11
CA ILE A 76 -21.88 -33.49 21.61
C ILE A 76 -20.59 -33.36 20.81
N ALA A 77 -19.90 -34.47 20.52
CA ALA A 77 -18.65 -34.43 19.77
C ALA A 77 -18.83 -33.84 18.37
N ILE A 78 -19.90 -34.21 17.64
CA ILE A 78 -20.20 -33.66 16.32
C ILE A 78 -20.44 -32.15 16.40
N ILE A 79 -21.20 -31.68 17.39
CA ILE A 79 -21.45 -30.24 17.60
C ILE A 79 -20.14 -29.49 17.85
N VAL A 80 -19.31 -29.99 18.75
CA VAL A 80 -18.04 -29.33 19.11
C VAL A 80 -17.12 -29.25 17.90
N ILE A 81 -16.94 -30.35 17.14
CA ILE A 81 -16.10 -30.35 15.94
C ILE A 81 -16.64 -29.38 14.89
N ALA A 82 -17.93 -29.42 14.61
CA ALA A 82 -18.55 -28.52 13.62
C ALA A 82 -18.43 -27.05 14.04
N ALA A 83 -18.62 -26.74 15.33
CA ALA A 83 -18.46 -25.39 15.86
C ALA A 83 -17.01 -24.89 15.74
N LEU A 84 -16.02 -25.74 16.01
CA LEU A 84 -14.60 -25.41 15.82
C LEU A 84 -14.27 -25.12 14.35
N VAL A 85 -14.73 -25.98 13.44
CA VAL A 85 -14.52 -25.77 11.99
C VAL A 85 -15.19 -24.48 11.51
N ASN A 86 -16.44 -24.22 11.94
CA ASN A 86 -17.15 -22.98 11.60
C ASN A 86 -16.44 -21.74 12.15
N SER A 87 -15.94 -21.80 13.39
CA SER A 87 -15.15 -20.72 13.99
C SER A 87 -13.89 -20.43 13.19
N PHE A 88 -13.22 -21.48 12.69
CA PHE A 88 -12.06 -21.32 11.81
C PHE A 88 -12.43 -20.69 10.45
N LEU A 89 -13.54 -21.12 9.83
CA LEU A 89 -13.99 -20.59 8.54
C LEU A 89 -14.39 -19.12 8.60
N ILE A 90 -15.10 -18.71 9.66
CA ILE A 90 -15.49 -17.31 9.83
C ILE A 90 -14.30 -16.44 10.21
N PHE A 91 -13.37 -16.94 11.03
CA PHE A 91 -12.12 -16.26 11.32
C PHE A 91 -11.30 -16.03 10.05
N TYR A 92 -11.19 -17.03 9.18
CA TYR A 92 -10.50 -16.91 7.91
C TYR A 92 -11.18 -15.92 6.97
N TYR A 93 -12.52 -15.89 6.94
CA TYR A 93 -13.27 -14.89 6.19
C TYR A 93 -12.99 -13.46 6.70
N LEU A 94 -13.12 -13.22 8.01
CA LEU A 94 -12.88 -11.91 8.60
C LEU A 94 -11.44 -11.44 8.38
N ARG A 95 -10.45 -12.35 8.50
CA ARG A 95 -9.04 -12.05 8.24
C ARG A 95 -8.75 -11.73 6.78
N SER A 96 -9.49 -12.33 5.83
CA SER A 96 -9.33 -12.05 4.40
C SER A 96 -10.15 -10.84 3.92
N HIS A 97 -11.08 -10.37 4.75
CA HIS A 97 -11.94 -9.22 4.47
C HIS A 97 -11.36 -7.94 5.11
N VAL A 98 -10.14 -7.58 4.70
CA VAL A 98 -9.49 -6.34 5.13
C VAL A 98 -9.64 -5.29 4.02
N PRO A 99 -10.30 -4.15 4.29
CA PRO A 99 -10.27 -3.03 3.37
C PRO A 99 -8.86 -2.47 3.34
N ILE A 100 -8.35 -2.24 2.13
CA ILE A 100 -7.13 -1.48 1.92
C ILE A 100 -7.48 -0.02 2.12
N ARG A 101 -6.85 0.62 3.11
CA ARG A 101 -7.08 2.01 3.46
C ARG A 101 -5.78 2.70 3.83
N LEU A 102 -5.73 4.01 3.65
CA LEU A 102 -4.70 4.83 4.24
C LEU A 102 -4.85 4.82 5.77
N LEU A 103 -3.72 4.71 6.46
CA LEU A 103 -3.65 4.66 7.92
C LEU A 103 -3.08 5.96 8.49
N GLU A 104 -1.93 6.37 7.96
CA GLU A 104 -1.15 7.51 8.41
C GLU A 104 -0.20 7.94 7.28
N ASN A 105 0.41 9.12 7.44
CA ASN A 105 1.41 9.62 6.51
C ASN A 105 2.67 9.96 7.29
N TRP A 106 3.79 9.32 6.93
CA TRP A 106 5.07 9.65 7.54
C TRP A 106 5.79 10.71 6.73
N VAL A 107 6.63 11.51 7.37
CA VAL A 107 7.34 12.60 6.68
C VAL A 107 8.81 12.70 7.09
N GLU A 108 9.66 12.95 6.09
CA GLU A 108 11.03 13.42 6.27
C GLU A 108 11.16 14.82 5.65
N VAL A 109 11.95 15.70 6.28
CA VAL A 109 12.17 17.07 5.81
C VAL A 109 13.62 17.22 5.36
N TYR A 110 13.80 17.82 4.19
CA TYR A 110 15.10 18.06 3.59
C TYR A 110 15.27 19.52 3.23
N GLU A 111 16.40 20.09 3.65
CA GLU A 111 16.84 21.44 3.28
C GLU A 111 17.78 21.36 2.08
N GLY A 112 17.53 22.21 1.09
CA GLY A 112 18.32 22.31 -0.13
C GLY A 112 19.12 23.60 -0.19
N MET A 113 19.34 24.10 -1.40
CA MET A 113 20.10 25.33 -1.62
C MET A 113 19.34 26.57 -1.10
N THR A 114 20.08 27.56 -0.62
CA THR A 114 19.55 28.91 -0.36
C THR A 114 19.92 29.82 -1.53
N LYS A 115 18.96 30.60 -2.05
CA LYS A 115 19.18 31.62 -3.08
C LYS A 115 18.55 32.94 -2.64
N ALA A 116 19.39 33.97 -2.50
CA ALA A 116 18.99 35.27 -1.96
C ALA A 116 18.30 35.09 -0.60
N ASP A 117 17.05 35.51 -0.48
CA ASP A 117 16.25 35.41 0.75
C ASP A 117 15.41 34.14 0.83
N ASP A 118 15.48 33.25 -0.16
CA ASP A 118 14.69 32.02 -0.22
C ASP A 118 15.53 30.78 0.09
N VAL A 119 14.98 29.86 0.88
CA VAL A 119 15.51 28.52 1.08
C VAL A 119 14.55 27.49 0.49
N PHE A 120 15.10 26.51 -0.23
CA PHE A 120 14.32 25.43 -0.83
C PHE A 120 14.24 24.25 0.14
N TYR A 121 13.04 23.74 0.37
CA TYR A 121 12.77 22.54 1.15
C TYR A 121 12.08 21.47 0.30
N CYS A 122 12.27 20.21 0.67
CA CYS A 122 11.46 19.09 0.21
C CYS A 122 10.88 18.35 1.42
N PHE A 123 9.56 18.17 1.40
CA PHE A 123 8.85 17.28 2.32
C PHE A 123 8.60 15.96 1.59
N THR A 124 9.26 14.91 2.04
CA THR A 124 9.04 13.58 1.51
C THR A 124 7.97 12.90 2.34
N TYR A 125 6.76 12.80 1.79
CA TYR A 125 5.63 12.10 2.38
C TYR A 125 5.65 10.63 2.03
N TYR A 126 5.29 9.80 3.00
CA TYR A 126 5.19 8.36 2.89
C TYR A 126 3.79 7.89 3.30
N PRO A 127 2.81 7.93 2.39
CA PRO A 127 1.48 7.40 2.66
C PRO A 127 1.54 5.92 3.00
N VAL A 128 0.98 5.56 4.16
CA VAL A 128 1.00 4.19 4.71
C VAL A 128 -0.37 3.55 4.50
N PHE A 129 -0.39 2.42 3.81
CA PHE A 129 -1.58 1.63 3.50
C PHE A 129 -1.65 0.37 4.36
N SER A 130 -2.85 -0.08 4.70
CA SER A 130 -3.06 -1.34 5.45
C SER A 130 -2.66 -2.60 4.67
N GLY A 131 -2.57 -2.51 3.35
CA GLY A 131 -2.34 -3.62 2.43
C GLY A 131 -2.18 -3.17 0.98
N LYS A 132 -1.80 -4.11 0.12
CA LYS A 132 -1.70 -3.97 -1.34
C LYS A 132 -2.32 -5.21 -1.98
N CYS A 133 -3.00 -5.07 -3.13
CA CYS A 133 -3.65 -6.21 -3.79
C CYS A 133 -3.27 -6.32 -5.26
N HIS A 134 -2.83 -7.51 -5.68
CA HIS A 134 -2.52 -7.81 -7.07
C HIS A 134 -3.79 -8.16 -7.87
N PRO A 135 -3.97 -7.64 -9.10
CA PRO A 135 -5.14 -7.93 -9.95
C PRO A 135 -5.26 -9.41 -10.32
N ASN A 136 -4.16 -10.06 -10.69
CA ASN A 136 -4.06 -11.51 -10.81
C ASN A 136 -4.14 -12.21 -9.43
N LYS A 137 -5.20 -13.01 -9.23
CA LYS A 137 -5.46 -13.74 -7.97
C LYS A 137 -4.34 -14.68 -7.54
N ALA A 138 -3.68 -15.36 -8.48
CA ALA A 138 -2.62 -16.30 -8.16
C ALA A 138 -1.35 -15.57 -7.72
N LYS A 139 -0.95 -14.53 -8.47
CA LYS A 139 0.15 -13.66 -8.05
C LYS A 139 -0.15 -13.00 -6.70
N ASN A 140 -1.39 -12.57 -6.44
CA ASN A 140 -1.79 -12.00 -5.16
C ASN A 140 -1.50 -12.94 -3.97
N VAL A 141 -1.76 -14.23 -4.12
CA VAL A 141 -1.44 -15.22 -3.08
C VAL A 141 0.07 -15.29 -2.83
N LEU A 142 0.88 -15.25 -3.88
CA LEU A 142 2.34 -15.25 -3.74
C LEU A 142 2.85 -13.96 -3.08
N TYR A 143 2.32 -12.80 -3.46
CA TYR A 143 2.66 -11.51 -2.83
C TYR A 143 2.30 -11.48 -1.35
N LYS A 144 1.17 -12.06 -0.96
CA LYS A 144 0.83 -12.21 0.46
C LYS A 144 1.80 -13.13 1.20
N LEU A 145 2.23 -14.22 0.58
CA LEU A 145 3.27 -15.08 1.17
C LEU A 145 4.60 -14.33 1.34
N LEU A 146 4.98 -13.49 0.37
CA LEU A 146 6.14 -12.59 0.51
C LEU A 146 5.98 -11.64 1.70
N GLN A 147 4.83 -10.97 1.81
CA GLN A 147 4.53 -10.06 2.91
C GLN A 147 4.56 -10.75 4.28
N GLU A 148 3.97 -11.94 4.39
CA GLU A 148 3.94 -12.72 5.63
C GLU A 148 5.31 -13.26 6.03
N GLU A 149 6.05 -13.87 5.10
CA GLU A 149 7.29 -14.57 5.42
C GLU A 149 8.49 -13.62 5.50
N LEU A 150 8.63 -12.70 4.55
CA LEU A 150 9.79 -11.81 4.44
C LEU A 150 9.60 -10.51 5.24
N PHE A 151 8.50 -9.78 4.99
CA PHE A 151 8.27 -8.49 5.64
C PHE A 151 7.64 -8.62 7.04
N ASN A 152 6.95 -9.73 7.32
CA ASN A 152 6.17 -9.94 8.53
C ASN A 152 5.13 -8.82 8.78
N SER A 153 4.57 -8.27 7.70
CA SER A 153 3.62 -7.16 7.73
C SER A 153 2.87 -7.07 6.40
N SER A 154 1.57 -6.76 6.46
CA SER A 154 0.76 -6.43 5.28
C SER A 154 0.88 -4.97 4.86
N ILE A 155 1.40 -4.11 5.74
CA ILE A 155 1.47 -2.67 5.52
C ILE A 155 2.23 -2.39 4.23
N ASP A 156 1.73 -1.47 3.41
CA ASP A 156 2.44 -0.97 2.25
C ASP A 156 2.71 0.52 2.35
N ILE A 157 3.75 0.99 1.66
CA ILE A 157 4.22 2.37 1.74
C ILE A 157 4.62 2.83 0.35
N THR A 158 4.23 4.05 0.03
CA THR A 158 4.64 4.77 -1.18
C THR A 158 5.32 6.07 -0.81
N GLN A 159 5.71 6.86 -1.81
CA GLN A 159 6.43 8.11 -1.60
C GLN A 159 5.90 9.20 -2.54
N ILE A 160 5.69 10.39 -1.98
CA ILE A 160 5.36 11.62 -2.70
C ILE A 160 6.31 12.71 -2.19
N GLU A 161 7.04 13.34 -3.08
CA GLU A 161 7.90 14.48 -2.75
C GLU A 161 7.15 15.77 -3.02
N VAL A 162 7.20 16.70 -2.05
CA VAL A 162 6.57 18.02 -2.17
C VAL A 162 7.63 19.09 -1.99
N TYR A 163 7.79 19.93 -3.01
CA TYR A 163 8.82 20.96 -3.05
C TYR A 163 8.25 22.29 -2.65
N VAL A 164 8.88 22.95 -1.69
CA VAL A 164 8.42 24.24 -1.14
C VAL A 164 9.59 25.20 -1.08
N ARG A 165 9.30 26.48 -1.31
CA ARG A 165 10.24 27.58 -1.09
C ARG A 165 9.77 28.39 0.11
N ILE A 166 10.65 28.66 1.05
CA ILE A 166 10.34 29.45 2.25
C ILE A 166 11.21 30.70 2.27
N ASN A 167 10.58 31.85 2.50
CA ASN A 167 11.27 33.11 2.65
C ASN A 167 11.92 33.20 4.04
N LEU A 168 13.21 33.53 4.09
CA LEU A 168 13.98 33.66 5.32
C LEU A 168 13.71 34.98 6.06
N THR A 169 13.20 36.00 5.36
CA THR A 169 12.84 37.30 5.95
C THR A 169 11.45 37.28 6.60
N ASP A 170 10.50 36.53 6.02
CA ASP A 170 9.19 36.24 6.59
C ASP A 170 8.93 34.73 6.58
N LEU A 171 9.15 34.08 7.72
CA LEU A 171 9.03 32.62 7.86
C LEU A 171 7.60 32.10 7.65
N LYS A 172 6.59 32.98 7.60
CA LYS A 172 5.20 32.62 7.27
C LYS A 172 4.92 32.69 5.77
N ASP A 173 5.80 33.32 5.00
CA ASP A 173 5.72 33.39 3.54
C ASP A 173 6.42 32.17 2.93
N TYR A 174 5.61 31.24 2.45
CA TYR A 174 6.08 30.05 1.73
C TYR A 174 5.26 29.83 0.46
N ALA A 175 5.90 29.27 -0.55
CA ALA A 175 5.30 28.95 -1.83
C ALA A 175 5.52 27.47 -2.17
N LEU A 176 4.42 26.75 -2.39
CA LEU A 176 4.45 25.42 -2.98
C LEU A 176 4.96 25.51 -4.42
N ILE A 177 6.00 24.74 -4.74
CA ILE A 177 6.57 24.63 -6.09
C ILE A 177 5.81 23.55 -6.86
N GLY A 178 5.64 22.37 -6.25
CA GLY A 178 4.93 21.26 -6.86
C GLY A 178 5.20 19.90 -6.22
N TYR A 179 4.74 18.86 -6.90
CA TYR A 179 4.74 17.47 -6.46
C TYR A 179 5.58 16.62 -7.39
N TYR A 180 6.27 15.61 -6.85
CA TYR A 180 7.01 14.62 -7.62
C TYR A 180 6.73 13.23 -7.08
N PHE A 181 6.17 12.35 -7.92
CA PHE A 181 5.80 11.00 -7.53
C PHE A 181 5.72 10.08 -8.76
N GLN A 182 5.61 8.77 -8.51
CA GLN A 182 5.43 7.78 -9.58
C GLN A 182 4.07 7.95 -10.23
N TYR A 183 4.06 8.31 -11.51
CA TYR A 183 2.86 8.68 -12.23
C TYR A 183 2.37 7.59 -13.19
N GLY A 184 1.06 7.38 -13.21
CA GLY A 184 0.43 6.27 -13.90
C GLY A 184 -0.33 6.56 -15.18
N GLU A 185 0.12 7.52 -15.98
CA GLU A 185 -0.65 7.99 -17.13
C GLU A 185 -1.08 6.90 -18.12
N GLY A 186 -2.36 6.95 -18.52
CA GLY A 186 -2.89 6.22 -19.68
C GLY A 186 -2.95 4.69 -19.51
N LEU A 187 -2.77 4.17 -18.30
CA LEU A 187 -2.88 2.74 -18.01
C LEU A 187 -4.05 2.47 -17.06
N PRO A 188 -4.79 1.36 -17.26
CA PRO A 188 -5.74 0.91 -16.26
C PRO A 188 -5.03 0.63 -14.94
N PHE A 189 -5.60 1.08 -13.81
CA PHE A 189 -5.06 0.85 -12.46
C PHE A 189 -4.76 -0.61 -12.09
N LYS A 190 -5.37 -1.57 -12.80
CA LYS A 190 -5.16 -3.02 -12.63
C LYS A 190 -4.22 -3.63 -13.68
N SER A 191 -3.52 -2.81 -14.45
CA SER A 191 -2.59 -3.28 -15.46
C SER A 191 -1.32 -3.84 -14.81
N GLU A 192 -0.84 -4.98 -15.30
CA GLU A 192 0.50 -5.45 -14.92
C GLU A 192 1.61 -4.65 -15.64
N LYS A 193 1.26 -3.97 -16.76
CA LYS A 193 2.18 -3.24 -17.65
C LYS A 193 2.45 -1.78 -17.20
N ILE A 194 2.33 -1.51 -15.91
CA ILE A 194 2.63 -0.20 -15.33
C ILE A 194 4.12 0.13 -15.51
N ASN A 195 4.41 1.34 -15.99
CA ASN A 195 5.77 1.88 -15.93
C ASN A 195 6.05 2.34 -14.48
N ARG A 196 6.86 1.58 -13.77
CA ARG A 196 7.15 1.76 -12.34
C ARG A 196 8.32 2.71 -12.07
N ASN A 197 9.02 3.11 -13.13
CA ASN A 197 10.20 3.94 -13.03
C ASN A 197 9.91 5.41 -13.32
N SER A 198 8.76 5.72 -13.93
CA SER A 198 8.46 7.10 -14.32
C SER A 198 7.99 7.93 -13.13
N TRP A 199 8.92 8.66 -12.53
CA TRP A 199 8.59 9.77 -11.65
C TRP A 199 8.35 11.03 -12.48
N THR A 200 7.25 11.72 -12.20
CA THR A 200 6.81 12.90 -12.95
C THR A 200 6.59 14.08 -12.02
N PHE A 201 7.00 15.27 -12.46
CA PHE A 201 6.80 16.51 -11.73
C PHE A 201 5.50 17.19 -12.16
N PHE A 202 4.76 17.69 -11.18
CA PHE A 202 3.53 18.43 -11.38
C PHE A 202 3.63 19.75 -10.63
N THR A 203 3.33 20.84 -11.32
CA THR A 203 3.32 22.16 -10.71
C THR A 203 2.12 22.31 -9.77
N LYS A 204 2.15 23.32 -8.89
CA LYS A 204 1.06 23.56 -7.93
C LYS A 204 -0.29 23.80 -8.61
N GLU A 205 -0.30 24.35 -9.83
CA GLU A 205 -1.52 24.66 -10.58
C GLU A 205 -2.35 23.41 -10.84
N GLN A 206 -1.72 22.23 -10.86
CA GLN A 206 -2.42 20.96 -11.02
C GLN A 206 -3.39 20.65 -9.87
N THR A 207 -3.28 21.32 -8.72
CA THR A 207 -4.13 21.10 -7.53
C THR A 207 -5.35 22.01 -7.45
N THR A 208 -5.57 22.88 -8.44
CA THR A 208 -6.78 23.71 -8.47
C THR A 208 -8.03 22.87 -8.74
N ASP A 209 -9.21 23.42 -8.44
CA ASP A 209 -10.51 22.86 -8.84
C ASP A 209 -10.81 21.44 -8.31
N GLU A 210 -10.43 21.15 -7.07
CA GLU A 210 -10.65 19.84 -6.41
C GLU A 210 -9.97 18.66 -7.14
N ASN A 211 -8.86 18.92 -7.84
CA ASN A 211 -8.05 17.89 -8.45
C ASN A 211 -7.10 17.27 -7.41
N PHE A 212 -7.49 16.11 -6.89
CA PHE A 212 -6.73 15.36 -5.87
C PHE A 212 -5.83 14.30 -6.50
N ILE A 213 -4.80 13.88 -5.76
CA ILE A 213 -3.99 12.72 -6.13
C ILE A 213 -4.82 11.47 -5.84
N ALA A 214 -5.22 10.75 -6.88
CA ALA A 214 -5.94 9.51 -6.76
C ALA A 214 -5.00 8.30 -6.77
N VAL A 215 -5.35 7.29 -5.99
CA VAL A 215 -4.53 6.07 -5.83
C VAL A 215 -5.36 4.81 -5.98
N ALA A 216 -4.81 3.83 -6.68
CA ALA A 216 -5.38 2.48 -6.74
C ALA A 216 -4.65 1.46 -5.88
N ASN A 217 -5.36 0.41 -5.48
CA ASN A 217 -4.80 -0.63 -4.61
C ASN A 217 -3.67 -1.48 -5.18
N TRP A 218 -3.56 -1.57 -6.51
CA TRP A 218 -2.46 -2.30 -7.12
C TRP A 218 -1.30 -1.35 -7.35
N ASP A 219 -0.13 -1.70 -6.79
CA ASP A 219 1.08 -0.86 -6.80
C ASP A 219 0.97 0.50 -6.13
N HIS A 220 -0.22 0.89 -5.62
CA HIS A 220 -0.45 2.24 -5.11
C HIS A 220 0.01 3.32 -6.09
N GLN A 221 -0.25 3.05 -7.36
CA GLN A 221 0.03 3.96 -8.45
C GLN A 221 -0.84 5.21 -8.33
N TYR A 222 -0.22 6.37 -8.52
CA TYR A 222 -0.87 7.66 -8.43
C TYR A 222 -1.22 8.21 -9.81
N GLU A 223 -2.42 8.78 -9.91
CA GLU A 223 -2.93 9.53 -11.05
C GLU A 223 -3.64 10.79 -10.54
N TRP A 224 -3.73 11.85 -11.34
CA TRP A 224 -4.59 12.99 -10.97
C TRP A 224 -6.06 12.63 -11.19
N ARG A 225 -6.96 13.13 -10.33
CA ARG A 225 -8.40 12.90 -10.47
C ARG A 225 -8.91 13.25 -11.87
N ASN A 226 -8.50 14.39 -12.43
CA ASN A 226 -8.95 14.81 -13.76
C ASN A 226 -8.50 13.84 -14.86
N ASP A 227 -7.34 13.23 -14.70
CA ASP A 227 -6.81 12.26 -15.64
C ASP A 227 -7.53 10.90 -15.51
N LEU A 228 -8.17 10.63 -14.36
CA LEU A 228 -9.07 9.49 -14.18
C LEU A 228 -10.40 9.63 -14.91
N GLU A 229 -10.90 10.86 -15.13
CA GLU A 229 -12.22 11.08 -15.74
C GLU A 229 -12.27 10.62 -17.21
N LEU A 230 -11.11 10.59 -17.89
CA LEU A 230 -10.97 10.08 -19.25
C LEU A 230 -11.07 8.54 -19.32
N ASP A 231 -10.95 7.86 -18.18
CA ASP A 231 -11.09 6.41 -18.05
C ASP A 231 -12.43 6.07 -17.39
N TYR A 232 -13.53 6.25 -18.13
CA TYR A 232 -14.93 6.08 -17.69
C TYR A 232 -15.23 4.79 -16.90
N ASP A 233 -14.49 3.70 -17.17
CA ASP A 233 -14.60 2.44 -16.43
C ASP A 233 -14.05 2.53 -14.99
N LYS A 234 -13.08 3.43 -14.70
CA LYS A 234 -12.38 3.57 -13.40
C LYS A 234 -13.24 4.25 -12.33
N LEU A 235 -14.07 5.24 -12.67
CA LEU A 235 -14.89 5.97 -11.69
C LEU A 235 -16.27 5.34 -11.47
N HIS A 236 -16.86 4.73 -12.51
CA HIS A 236 -18.23 4.22 -12.42
C HIS A 236 -18.32 2.79 -11.86
N SER A 237 -17.28 1.96 -12.03
CA SER A 237 -17.24 0.58 -11.55
C SER A 237 -16.72 0.43 -10.10
N TYR A 238 -16.02 1.44 -9.56
CA TYR A 238 -15.54 1.48 -8.18
C TYR A 238 -16.34 2.51 -7.38
N ALA A 239 -17.16 2.00 -6.46
CA ALA A 239 -17.99 2.85 -5.62
C ALA A 239 -17.22 3.41 -4.40
N PRO A 240 -17.94 4.16 -3.54
CA PRO A 240 -17.62 5.54 -3.17
C PRO A 240 -16.14 5.77 -2.82
N TRP A 241 -15.63 6.91 -3.26
CA TRP A 241 -14.29 7.38 -2.94
C TRP A 241 -14.25 8.07 -1.58
N ILE A 242 -13.09 8.00 -0.93
CA ILE A 242 -12.79 8.72 0.31
C ILE A 242 -11.68 9.71 0.01
N ILE A 243 -11.89 10.97 0.37
CA ILE A 243 -10.87 12.01 0.37
C ILE A 243 -10.17 11.96 1.73
N GLN A 244 -8.86 11.71 1.73
CA GLN A 244 -8.02 11.71 2.92
C GLN A 244 -7.20 13.00 2.98
N GLU A 245 -7.55 13.84 3.94
CA GLU A 245 -6.75 14.98 4.38
C GLU A 245 -5.90 14.59 5.60
N TRP A 246 -4.83 15.33 5.84
CA TRP A 246 -3.89 15.04 6.92
C TRP A 246 -4.00 16.06 8.03
N ASP A 247 -3.86 15.59 9.26
CA ASP A 247 -3.84 16.42 10.46
C ASP A 247 -2.66 16.03 11.35
N LYS A 248 -2.53 16.74 12.48
CA LYS A 248 -1.48 16.52 13.49
C LYS A 248 -1.49 15.11 14.09
N LEU A 249 -2.60 14.38 14.00
CA LEU A 249 -2.74 13.05 14.60
C LEU A 249 -2.24 11.96 13.64
N ASN A 250 -2.47 12.15 12.35
CA ASN A 250 -2.19 11.16 11.31
C ASN A 250 -0.90 11.43 10.53
N LEU A 251 -0.34 12.64 10.65
CA LEU A 251 0.96 13.01 10.09
C LEU A 251 2.05 12.84 11.15
N LYS A 252 3.07 12.02 10.87
CA LYS A 252 4.12 11.67 11.85
C LYS A 252 5.52 11.78 11.26
N PRO A 253 6.53 12.19 12.03
CA PRO A 253 7.91 12.12 11.57
C PRO A 253 8.31 10.67 11.30
N LEU A 254 9.00 10.43 10.19
CA LEU A 254 9.56 9.11 9.91
C LEU A 254 10.75 8.85 10.84
N THR A 255 10.64 7.83 11.68
CA THR A 255 11.69 7.43 12.61
C THR A 255 12.36 6.13 12.17
N LYS A 256 13.55 5.84 12.71
CA LYS A 256 14.21 4.55 12.51
C LYS A 256 13.32 3.36 12.92
N ILE A 257 12.56 3.51 14.01
CA ILE A 257 11.61 2.48 14.49
C ILE A 257 10.55 2.17 13.40
N PHE A 258 10.04 3.20 12.73
CA PHE A 258 9.09 3.02 11.64
C PHE A 258 9.74 2.37 10.41
N LYS A 259 10.96 2.78 10.04
CA LYS A 259 11.73 2.13 8.95
C LYS A 259 11.99 0.64 9.24
N ASP A 260 12.35 0.30 10.49
CA ASP A 260 12.59 -1.07 10.93
C ASP A 260 11.30 -1.91 10.90
N ARG A 261 10.17 -1.33 11.33
CA ARG A 261 8.85 -1.99 11.35
C ARG A 261 8.41 -2.46 9.96
N VAL A 262 8.78 -1.75 8.91
CA VAL A 262 8.34 -2.02 7.54
C VAL A 262 9.42 -2.64 6.67
N LYS A 263 10.59 -2.96 7.25
CA LYS A 263 11.75 -3.51 6.53
C LYS A 263 12.16 -2.63 5.36
N TRP A 264 12.36 -1.34 5.64
CA TRP A 264 12.66 -0.28 4.66
C TRP A 264 13.67 -0.69 3.57
N ASP A 265 14.81 -1.28 3.96
CA ASP A 265 15.88 -1.68 3.06
C ASP A 265 15.49 -2.78 2.06
N LEU A 266 14.53 -3.65 2.44
CA LEU A 266 14.01 -4.68 1.56
C LEU A 266 13.03 -4.12 0.53
N ARG A 267 12.41 -2.98 0.82
CA ARG A 267 11.45 -2.31 -0.09
C ARG A 267 12.12 -1.44 -1.14
N GLY A 268 13.39 -1.08 -0.96
CA GLY A 268 14.12 -0.26 -1.93
C GLY A 268 13.66 1.20 -1.97
N ILE A 269 13.03 1.70 -0.91
CA ILE A 269 12.57 3.10 -0.79
C ILE A 269 13.77 4.01 -0.53
N GLU A 270 13.92 5.05 -1.33
CA GLU A 270 14.99 6.04 -1.20
C GLU A 270 14.50 7.28 -0.45
N SER A 271 15.17 7.59 0.66
CA SER A 271 14.79 8.72 1.52
C SER A 271 15.13 10.09 0.92
N VAL A 272 16.19 10.18 0.14
CA VAL A 272 16.72 11.46 -0.34
C VAL A 272 15.88 12.01 -1.51
N PRO A 273 15.52 13.31 -1.51
CA PRO A 273 14.78 13.92 -2.61
C PRO A 273 15.51 13.83 -3.95
N LYS A 274 14.74 13.64 -5.02
CA LYS A 274 15.26 13.34 -6.36
C LYS A 274 15.55 14.59 -7.18
N LEU A 275 14.71 15.60 -7.08
CA LEU A 275 14.82 16.83 -7.87
C LEU A 275 15.62 17.90 -7.16
N ARG A 276 15.99 18.91 -7.93
CA ARG A 276 16.69 20.12 -7.47
C ARG A 276 15.94 21.33 -8.02
N PRO A 277 14.91 21.84 -7.31
CA PRO A 277 14.04 22.90 -7.83
C PRO A 277 14.77 24.23 -8.10
N TRP A 278 15.99 24.39 -7.59
CA TRP A 278 16.84 25.55 -7.88
C TRP A 278 17.52 25.50 -9.25
N ASN A 279 17.45 24.39 -9.98
CA ASN A 279 17.99 24.26 -11.34
C ASN A 279 16.92 24.61 -12.37
N SER A 280 17.29 25.23 -13.50
CA SER A 280 16.31 25.71 -14.50
C SER A 280 15.49 24.61 -15.19
N ASN A 281 15.97 23.36 -15.21
CA ASN A 281 15.37 22.27 -15.98
C ASN A 281 14.82 21.14 -15.08
N PHE A 282 14.53 21.46 -13.81
CA PHE A 282 14.12 20.45 -12.84
C PHE A 282 12.77 19.80 -13.20
N GLU A 283 11.84 20.56 -13.79
CA GLU A 283 10.49 20.11 -14.15
C GLU A 283 10.50 18.99 -15.19
N THR A 284 11.49 19.00 -16.09
CA THR A 284 11.63 17.97 -17.14
C THR A 284 12.56 16.83 -16.72
N THR A 285 13.03 16.81 -15.47
CA THR A 285 13.97 15.79 -15.00
C THR A 285 13.20 14.51 -14.66
N SER A 286 13.45 13.44 -15.40
CA SER A 286 12.96 12.10 -15.09
C SER A 286 13.95 11.36 -14.19
N PHE A 287 13.42 10.60 -13.24
CA PHE A 287 14.22 9.76 -12.36
C PHE A 287 13.83 8.30 -12.51
N ASP A 288 14.67 7.51 -13.16
CA ASP A 288 14.49 6.06 -13.29
C ASP A 288 15.24 5.34 -12.15
N SER A 289 14.51 4.87 -11.13
CA SER A 289 15.09 4.02 -10.09
C SER A 289 14.92 2.54 -10.40
N PHE A 290 16.02 1.82 -10.55
CA PHE A 290 16.00 0.35 -10.67
C PHE A 290 15.46 -0.35 -9.41
N LYS A 291 15.42 0.34 -8.25
CA LYS A 291 15.00 -0.22 -6.96
C LYS A 291 13.56 0.07 -6.56
N ALA A 292 12.85 0.90 -7.33
CA ALA A 292 11.49 1.36 -7.05
C ALA A 292 10.45 0.26 -6.82
N TYR A 293 10.72 -0.98 -7.26
CA TYR A 293 9.80 -2.13 -7.19
C TYR A 293 10.52 -3.41 -6.72
N LYS A 294 11.44 -3.25 -5.76
CA LYS A 294 12.28 -4.37 -5.26
C LYS A 294 11.45 -5.53 -4.71
N ASP A 295 10.30 -5.27 -4.10
CA ASP A 295 9.33 -6.29 -3.67
C ASP A 295 8.80 -7.13 -4.84
N LEU A 296 8.43 -6.49 -5.96
CA LEU A 296 8.00 -7.15 -7.19
C LEU A 296 9.15 -7.94 -7.84
N GLN A 297 10.37 -7.38 -7.86
CA GLN A 297 11.56 -8.08 -8.36
C GLN A 297 11.83 -9.35 -7.55
N LEU A 298 11.86 -9.24 -6.22
CA LEU A 298 12.04 -10.38 -5.32
C LEU A 298 10.99 -11.47 -5.57
N MET A 299 9.75 -11.07 -5.85
CA MET A 299 8.70 -12.03 -6.17
C MET A 299 8.88 -12.69 -7.53
N ASN A 300 9.25 -11.92 -8.55
CA ASN A 300 9.55 -12.48 -9.87
C ASN A 300 10.74 -13.44 -9.79
N ASP A 301 11.80 -13.10 -9.08
CA ASP A 301 12.96 -13.95 -8.85
C ASP A 301 12.57 -15.26 -8.13
N ALA A 302 11.71 -15.16 -7.11
CA ALA A 302 11.17 -16.33 -6.44
C ALA A 302 10.33 -17.22 -7.38
N ILE A 303 9.50 -16.61 -8.23
CA ILE A 303 8.71 -17.33 -9.24
C ILE A 303 9.63 -18.05 -10.22
N GLU A 304 10.63 -17.35 -10.76
CA GLU A 304 11.60 -17.93 -11.69
C GLU A 304 12.37 -19.10 -11.06
N LYS A 305 12.73 -18.99 -9.78
CA LYS A 305 13.50 -20.01 -9.07
C LYS A 305 12.69 -21.24 -8.69
N VAL A 306 11.44 -21.08 -8.29
CA VAL A 306 10.57 -22.18 -7.84
C VAL A 306 9.83 -22.84 -9.01
N ILE A 307 9.30 -22.04 -9.94
CA ILE A 307 8.45 -22.53 -11.04
C ILE A 307 9.21 -22.61 -12.37
N GLY A 308 10.19 -21.74 -12.60
CA GLY A 308 10.94 -21.62 -13.86
C GLY A 308 10.52 -20.40 -14.69
N LYS A 309 11.45 -19.86 -15.48
CA LYS A 309 11.31 -18.62 -16.28
C LYS A 309 10.19 -18.66 -17.34
N ASP A 310 9.90 -19.83 -17.90
CA ASP A 310 9.02 -19.95 -19.07
C ASP A 310 7.53 -20.17 -18.72
N ARG A 311 7.18 -20.22 -17.42
CA ARG A 311 5.81 -20.50 -16.98
C ARG A 311 5.05 -19.24 -16.59
N LYS A 312 4.00 -18.95 -17.36
CA LYS A 312 3.08 -17.86 -17.05
C LYS A 312 2.08 -18.29 -15.95
N ILE A 313 2.00 -17.51 -14.87
CA ILE A 313 1.06 -17.73 -13.77
C ILE A 313 -0.25 -16.98 -14.06
N GLU A 314 -1.32 -17.71 -14.35
CA GLU A 314 -2.63 -17.11 -14.64
C GLU A 314 -3.71 -17.53 -13.63
N LYS A 315 -3.60 -18.75 -13.08
CA LYS A 315 -4.64 -19.36 -12.23
C LYS A 315 -4.03 -19.94 -10.96
N LEU A 316 -4.86 -20.05 -9.91
CA LEU A 316 -4.44 -20.61 -8.61
C LEU A 316 -3.91 -22.05 -8.72
N LYS A 317 -4.43 -22.84 -9.67
CA LYS A 317 -3.95 -24.20 -9.92
C LYS A 317 -2.48 -24.25 -10.34
N ASP A 318 -1.96 -23.18 -10.94
CA ASP A 318 -0.60 -23.13 -11.48
C ASP A 318 0.43 -23.04 -10.36
N ILE A 319 0.04 -22.48 -9.19
CA ILE A 319 0.91 -22.28 -8.02
C ILE A 319 0.63 -23.27 -6.89
N LYS A 320 -0.54 -23.94 -6.89
CA LYS A 320 -1.03 -24.73 -5.73
C LYS A 320 -0.03 -25.73 -5.17
N LYS A 321 0.70 -26.44 -6.06
CA LYS A 321 1.68 -27.46 -5.65
C LYS A 321 3.00 -26.88 -5.15
N TYR A 322 3.28 -25.61 -5.44
CA TYR A 322 4.55 -24.94 -5.15
C TYR A 322 4.49 -24.06 -3.90
N ILE A 323 3.33 -23.90 -3.25
CA ILE A 323 3.15 -22.99 -2.11
C ILE A 323 4.14 -23.25 -0.97
N LEU A 324 4.40 -24.52 -0.65
CA LEU A 324 5.36 -24.88 0.39
C LEU A 324 6.80 -24.55 0.00
N GLU A 325 7.15 -24.74 -1.27
CA GLU A 325 8.48 -24.42 -1.81
C GLU A 325 8.73 -22.90 -1.80
N PHE A 326 7.74 -22.09 -2.19
CA PHE A 326 7.79 -20.64 -2.04
C PHE A 326 8.00 -20.22 -0.59
N LYS A 327 7.24 -20.82 0.33
CA LYS A 327 7.35 -20.52 1.76
C LYS A 327 8.76 -20.81 2.30
N ALA A 328 9.35 -21.94 1.91
CA ALA A 328 10.71 -22.30 2.29
C ALA A 328 11.72 -21.30 1.71
N TYR A 329 11.63 -21.01 0.41
CA TYR A 329 12.53 -20.09 -0.27
C TYR A 329 12.52 -18.68 0.33
N LEU A 330 11.34 -18.13 0.62
CA LEU A 330 11.19 -16.80 1.20
C LEU A 330 11.72 -16.71 2.63
N ARG A 331 11.65 -17.80 3.40
CA ARG A 331 12.26 -17.88 4.74
C ARG A 331 13.76 -17.89 4.68
N ASP A 332 14.34 -18.58 3.71
CA ASP A 332 15.80 -18.61 3.53
C ASP A 332 16.33 -17.21 3.16
N LEU A 333 15.60 -16.46 2.33
CA LEU A 333 15.93 -15.07 2.01
C LEU A 333 15.88 -14.13 3.22
N LYS A 334 15.13 -14.46 4.28
CA LYS A 334 15.09 -13.69 5.52
C LYS A 334 16.33 -13.92 6.40
N GLY A 335 17.00 -15.05 6.24
CA GLY A 335 18.19 -15.45 7.01
C GLY A 335 19.52 -14.99 6.40
N GLN A 336 19.48 -14.35 5.23
CA GLN A 336 20.60 -13.70 4.55
C GLN A 336 20.54 -12.20 4.81
#